data_AF-A0A395ICL9-F1
#
_entry.id   AF-A0A395ICL9-F1
#
_cell.length_a   1.000
_cell.length_b   1.000
_cell.length_c   1.000
_cell.angle_alpha   90.00
_cell.angle_beta   90.00
_cell.angle_gamma   90.00
#
_symmetry.space_group_name_H-M   'P 1'
#
loop_
_entity.id
_entity.type
_entity.pdbx_description
1 polymer ?
#
loop_
_entity_poly.entity_id
_entity_poly.type
_entity_poly.pdbx_seq_one_letter_code
_entity_poly.pdbx_strand_id
1 'polypeptide(L)'
;MGIVALCSFIASLGLLSFLTYRFIFWRQYYKRPLAQNQYVVLIYNLLLVDVQQATAFLLCLHWVAKGHVYYPSAACVLQGWWIQTGDPGSGLFVLAIAMHTGAVVLRGRQLPFPIFVASVVGLWVFIIILGLIPVGLFGSETFVISEAGWCWLSPENEIERLWLHYLWIFLAEFGTIILYGIMFFYLRRRMKEAASLRQNHQENLKRLNRVVIYMVIYPLVYLILSLPLAAGRMSTARHVIPSRAYFAGAGTLMALSGLLDVAVYTLTRRHLLLETDLSASDRMYAYTDSAAYQTHITTGRGDSKKPRMKTRFRRGLQSINDTVNDNRDSSTEDIVRKADMELANLGHGVYQETTIEISHEPAEPEEFQKKARHSG
;
A
#
# COMPACT_ATOMS: atom_id res chain seq x y z
N MET A 1 18.08 -22.34 7.73
CA MET A 1 17.38 -22.08 6.46
C MET A 1 16.01 -22.76 6.38
N GLY A 2 15.89 -24.08 6.15
CA GLY A 2 14.59 -24.73 5.91
C GLY A 2 13.51 -24.53 7.01
N ILE A 3 13.89 -24.59 8.29
CA ILE A 3 12.98 -24.32 9.42
C ILE A 3 12.50 -22.86 9.41
N VAL A 4 13.41 -21.92 9.13
CA VAL A 4 13.07 -20.49 9.03
C VAL A 4 12.13 -20.24 7.86
N ALA A 5 12.39 -20.88 6.72
CA ALA A 5 11.51 -20.86 5.56
C ALA A 5 10.12 -21.40 5.88
N LEU A 6 10.00 -22.43 6.73
CA LEU A 6 8.70 -22.95 7.19
C LEU A 6 7.94 -21.92 8.02
N CYS A 7 8.60 -21.27 8.98
CA CYS A 7 7.97 -20.20 9.76
C CYS A 7 7.52 -19.04 8.87
N SER A 8 8.37 -18.63 7.93
CA SER A 8 8.08 -17.58 6.95
C SER A 8 6.91 -17.94 6.03
N PHE A 9 6.88 -19.18 5.52
CA PHE A 9 5.80 -19.69 4.70
C PHE A 9 4.47 -19.69 5.45
N ILE A 10 4.44 -20.23 6.67
CA ILE A 10 3.22 -20.29 7.49
C ILE A 10 2.72 -18.87 7.81
N ALA A 11 3.61 -17.97 8.22
CA ALA A 11 3.24 -16.59 8.53
C ALA A 11 2.69 -15.85 7.30
N SER A 12 3.39 -15.95 6.17
CA SER A 12 3.01 -15.28 4.92
C SER A 12 1.70 -15.85 4.37
N LEU A 13 1.54 -17.18 4.37
CA LEU A 13 0.31 -17.84 3.94
C LEU A 13 -0.86 -17.52 4.87
N GLY A 14 -0.63 -17.46 6.18
CA GLY A 14 -1.63 -17.07 7.17
C GLY A 14 -2.14 -15.65 6.94
N LEU A 15 -1.23 -14.70 6.73
CA LEU A 15 -1.60 -13.32 6.42
C LEU A 15 -2.29 -13.20 5.05
N LEU A 16 -1.76 -13.88 4.02
CA LEU A 16 -2.35 -13.91 2.68
C LEU A 16 -3.79 -14.45 2.74
N SER A 17 -4.02 -15.54 3.49
CA SER A 17 -5.34 -16.12 3.69
C SER A 17 -6.28 -15.16 4.42
N PHE A 18 -5.80 -14.49 5.48
CA PHE A 18 -6.55 -13.47 6.18
C PHE A 18 -6.94 -12.30 5.26
N LEU A 19 -6.02 -11.78 4.45
CA LEU A 19 -6.29 -10.70 3.50
C LEU A 19 -7.27 -11.13 2.41
N THR A 20 -7.11 -12.35 1.88
CA THR A 20 -8.02 -12.93 0.88
C THR A 20 -9.43 -13.04 1.43
N TYR A 21 -9.59 -13.55 2.65
CA TYR A 21 -10.88 -13.60 3.34
C TYR A 21 -11.49 -12.20 3.46
N ARG A 22 -10.70 -11.20 3.86
CA ARG A 22 -11.16 -9.80 3.97
C ARG A 22 -11.48 -9.16 2.62
N PHE A 23 -10.82 -9.57 1.53
CA PHE A 23 -11.16 -9.12 0.18
C PHE A 23 -12.49 -9.68 -0.30
N ILE A 24 -12.80 -10.94 0.01
CA ILE A 24 -14.05 -11.60 -0.39
C ILE A 24 -15.22 -11.08 0.45
N PHE A 25 -15.08 -11.12 1.79
CA PHE A 25 -16.14 -10.75 2.74
C PHE A 25 -16.10 -9.27 3.13
N TRP A 26 -15.61 -8.40 2.24
CA TRP A 26 -15.41 -6.97 2.55
C TRP A 26 -16.70 -6.28 2.99
N ARG A 27 -17.86 -6.65 2.43
CA ARG A 27 -19.17 -6.05 2.74
C ARG A 27 -19.56 -6.15 4.22
N GLN A 28 -19.05 -7.15 4.92
CA GLN A 28 -19.35 -7.36 6.35
C GLN A 28 -18.50 -6.47 7.26
N TYR A 29 -17.34 -5.99 6.79
CA TYR A 29 -16.35 -5.34 7.63
C TYR A 29 -16.00 -3.92 7.21
N TYR A 30 -16.19 -3.57 5.94
CA TYR A 30 -15.74 -2.30 5.36
C TYR A 30 -16.85 -1.66 4.50
N LYS A 31 -16.98 -0.33 4.58
CA LYS A 31 -17.90 0.43 3.72
C LYS A 31 -17.46 0.49 2.25
N ARG A 32 -16.17 0.27 1.98
CA ARG A 32 -15.58 0.23 0.63
C ARG A 32 -14.80 -1.06 0.43
N PRO A 33 -14.68 -1.57 -0.81
CA PRO A 33 -13.88 -2.76 -1.07
C PRO A 33 -12.41 -2.52 -0.70
N LEU A 34 -11.86 -3.37 0.16
CA LEU A 34 -10.45 -3.29 0.58
C LEU A 34 -9.48 -3.42 -0.62
N ALA A 35 -9.90 -4.09 -1.68
CA ALA A 35 -9.16 -4.21 -2.95
C ALA A 35 -8.97 -2.87 -3.69
N GLN A 36 -9.69 -1.81 -3.32
CA GLN A 36 -9.45 -0.47 -3.87
C GLN A 36 -8.25 0.24 -3.22
N ASN A 37 -7.77 -0.24 -2.06
CA ASN A 37 -6.58 0.30 -1.43
C ASN A 37 -5.32 -0.23 -2.13
N GLN A 38 -4.70 0.61 -2.95
CA GLN A 38 -3.54 0.27 -3.79
C GLN A 38 -2.36 -0.27 -2.98
N TYR A 39 -2.12 0.24 -1.76
CA TYR A 39 -1.05 -0.25 -0.89
C TYR A 39 -1.31 -1.67 -0.39
N VAL A 40 -2.55 -1.98 -0.01
CA VAL A 40 -2.93 -3.33 0.44
C VAL A 40 -2.78 -4.33 -0.71
N VAL A 41 -3.13 -3.93 -1.93
CA VAL A 41 -2.93 -4.77 -3.12
C VAL A 41 -1.45 -5.00 -3.39
N LEU A 42 -0.58 -3.99 -3.29
CA LEU A 42 0.87 -4.18 -3.46
C LEU A 42 1.46 -5.12 -2.39
N ILE A 43 1.09 -4.93 -1.13
CA ILE A 43 1.53 -5.81 -0.03
C ILE A 43 1.03 -7.24 -0.24
N TYR A 44 -0.21 -7.41 -0.72
CA TYR A 44 -0.74 -8.73 -1.04
C TYR A 44 0.10 -9.46 -2.10
N ASN A 45 0.52 -8.74 -3.15
CA ASN A 45 1.37 -9.33 -4.19
C ASN A 45 2.79 -9.61 -3.69
N LEU A 46 3.36 -8.75 -2.84
CA LEU A 46 4.63 -9.01 -2.16
C LEU A 46 4.56 -10.33 -1.36
N LEU A 47 3.54 -10.49 -0.52
CA LEU A 47 3.33 -11.71 0.27
C LEU A 47 3.15 -12.96 -0.62
N LEU A 48 2.53 -12.81 -1.80
CA LEU A 48 2.40 -13.91 -2.75
C LEU A 48 3.77 -14.35 -3.26
N VAL A 49 4.66 -13.40 -3.58
CA VAL A 49 6.03 -13.72 -3.96
C VAL A 49 6.83 -14.27 -2.78
N ASP A 50 6.67 -13.76 -1.57
CA ASP A 50 7.38 -14.29 -0.39
C ASP A 50 6.99 -15.74 -0.09
N VAL A 51 5.74 -16.14 -0.36
CA VAL A 51 5.32 -17.55 -0.30
C VAL A 51 6.09 -18.39 -1.33
N GLN A 52 6.27 -17.89 -2.56
CA GLN A 52 7.05 -18.57 -3.60
C GLN A 52 8.52 -18.71 -3.17
N GLN A 53 9.14 -17.60 -2.72
CA GLN A 53 10.51 -17.57 -2.23
C GLN A 53 10.71 -18.51 -1.02
N ALA A 54 9.82 -18.47 -0.04
CA ALA A 54 9.87 -19.38 1.11
C ALA A 54 9.72 -20.85 0.69
N THR A 55 8.90 -21.15 -0.32
CA THR A 55 8.77 -22.51 -0.89
C THR A 55 10.11 -23.02 -1.44
N ALA A 56 10.88 -22.14 -2.09
CA ALA A 56 12.20 -22.48 -2.61
C ALA A 56 13.17 -22.93 -1.51
N PHE A 57 13.19 -22.21 -0.39
CA PHE A 57 14.05 -22.53 0.76
C PHE A 57 13.48 -23.63 1.67
N LEU A 58 12.17 -23.89 1.63
CA LEU A 58 11.52 -25.01 2.29
C LEU A 58 12.01 -26.36 1.75
N LEU A 59 12.32 -26.44 0.44
CA LEU A 59 12.87 -27.64 -0.19
C LEU A 59 14.22 -28.05 0.40
N CYS A 60 14.90 -27.19 1.15
CA CYS A 60 16.07 -27.59 1.92
C CYS A 60 15.77 -28.59 3.03
N LEU A 61 14.55 -28.61 3.58
CA LEU A 61 14.13 -29.68 4.51
C LEU A 61 14.05 -31.04 3.81
N HIS A 62 13.60 -31.06 2.55
CA HIS A 62 13.60 -32.27 1.73
C HIS A 62 15.03 -32.80 1.54
N TRP A 63 15.97 -31.91 1.23
CA TRP A 63 17.38 -32.28 1.06
C TRP A 63 18.03 -32.79 2.33
N VAL A 64 17.71 -32.19 3.49
CA VAL A 64 18.18 -32.69 4.79
C VAL A 64 17.66 -34.10 5.06
N ALA A 65 16.39 -34.39 4.77
CA ALA A 65 15.84 -35.73 4.93
C ALA A 65 16.47 -36.78 4.00
N LYS A 66 16.99 -36.35 2.84
CA LYS A 66 17.70 -37.22 1.89
C LYS A 66 19.21 -37.32 2.15
N GLY A 67 19.78 -36.46 2.99
CA GLY A 67 21.21 -36.41 3.32
C GLY A 67 22.12 -35.83 2.23
N HIS A 68 21.60 -35.54 1.03
CA HIS A 68 22.35 -34.93 -0.06
C HIS A 68 21.41 -34.26 -1.08
N VAL A 69 21.97 -33.36 -1.88
CA VAL A 69 21.28 -32.72 -3.02
C VAL A 69 21.71 -33.41 -4.29
N TYR A 70 20.77 -33.74 -5.18
CA TYR A 70 21.07 -34.37 -6.46
C TYR A 70 20.21 -33.80 -7.60
N TYR A 71 20.79 -33.83 -8.79
CA TYR A 71 20.19 -33.42 -10.07
C TYR A 71 20.50 -34.53 -11.10
N PRO A 72 19.57 -34.89 -12.00
CA PRO A 72 18.24 -34.32 -12.19
C PRO A 72 17.20 -34.82 -11.18
N SER A 73 16.32 -33.92 -10.71
CA SER A 73 15.18 -34.27 -9.85
C SER A 73 14.11 -33.18 -9.84
N ALA A 74 12.85 -33.56 -9.59
CA ALA A 74 11.73 -32.61 -9.52
C ALA A 74 11.90 -31.58 -8.38
N ALA A 75 12.45 -32.00 -7.23
CA ALA A 75 12.75 -31.08 -6.13
C ALA A 75 13.79 -30.02 -6.54
N CYS A 76 14.77 -30.39 -7.35
CA CYS A 76 15.80 -29.48 -7.85
C CYS A 76 15.22 -28.44 -8.82
N VAL A 77 14.38 -28.88 -9.77
CA VAL A 77 13.70 -28.00 -10.72
C VAL A 77 12.75 -27.04 -10.01
N LEU A 78 11.94 -27.53 -9.07
CA LEU A 78 11.03 -26.69 -8.29
C LEU A 78 11.78 -25.66 -7.44
N GLN A 79 12.88 -26.08 -6.79
CA GLN A 79 13.70 -25.17 -6.01
C GLN A 79 14.31 -24.08 -6.89
N GLY A 80 14.90 -24.46 -8.03
CA GLY A 80 15.51 -23.53 -8.95
C GLY A 80 14.50 -22.54 -9.54
N TRP A 81 13.32 -23.01 -9.93
CA TRP A 81 12.22 -22.17 -10.42
C TRP A 81 11.80 -21.11 -9.41
N TRP A 82 11.51 -21.53 -8.18
CA TRP A 82 11.05 -20.61 -7.14
C TRP A 82 12.12 -19.63 -6.66
N ILE A 83 13.41 -20.01 -6.66
CA ILE A 83 14.51 -19.06 -6.45
C ILE A 83 14.53 -18.07 -7.61
N GLN A 84 14.49 -18.57 -8.86
CA GLN A 84 14.62 -17.74 -10.05
C GLN A 84 13.53 -16.68 -10.16
N THR A 85 12.28 -17.00 -9.81
CA THR A 85 11.16 -16.03 -9.87
C THR A 85 10.94 -15.30 -8.54
N GLY A 86 11.12 -15.98 -7.41
CA GLY A 86 10.80 -15.48 -6.07
C GLY A 86 11.73 -14.37 -5.63
N ASP A 87 13.04 -14.62 -5.63
CA ASP A 87 14.04 -13.67 -5.14
C ASP A 87 13.97 -12.30 -5.86
N PRO A 88 14.02 -12.22 -7.21
CA PRO A 88 13.88 -10.94 -7.90
C PRO A 88 12.46 -10.40 -7.80
N GLY A 89 11.44 -11.26 -7.74
CA GLY A 89 10.05 -10.83 -7.62
C GLY A 89 9.79 -10.07 -6.31
N SER A 90 10.34 -10.55 -5.19
CA SER A 90 10.20 -9.90 -3.87
C SER A 90 10.80 -8.49 -3.94
N GLY A 91 12.03 -8.37 -4.45
CA GLY A 91 12.67 -7.08 -4.68
C GLY A 91 11.90 -6.15 -5.61
N LEU A 92 11.39 -6.67 -6.73
CA LEU A 92 10.61 -5.88 -7.69
C LEU A 92 9.30 -5.35 -7.11
N PHE A 93 8.60 -6.13 -6.28
CA PHE A 93 7.40 -5.64 -5.59
C PHE A 93 7.72 -4.63 -4.48
N VAL A 94 8.83 -4.81 -3.75
CA VAL A 94 9.33 -3.80 -2.81
C VAL A 94 9.67 -2.49 -3.53
N LEU A 95 10.34 -2.57 -4.69
CA LEU A 95 10.61 -1.41 -5.54
C LEU A 95 9.31 -0.77 -6.05
N ALA A 96 8.31 -1.58 -6.43
CA ALA A 96 7.00 -1.06 -6.85
C ALA A 96 6.28 -0.31 -5.72
N ILE A 97 6.34 -0.81 -4.47
CA ILE A 97 5.85 -0.10 -3.28
C ILE A 97 6.57 1.23 -3.11
N ALA A 98 7.89 1.26 -3.24
CA ALA A 98 8.70 2.47 -3.15
C ALA A 98 8.35 3.48 -4.24
N MET A 99 8.23 3.03 -5.49
CA MET A 99 7.86 3.87 -6.64
C MET A 99 6.44 4.41 -6.50
N HIS A 100 5.49 3.59 -6.05
CA HIS A 100 4.12 4.02 -5.81
C HIS A 100 4.05 5.08 -4.70
N THR A 101 4.72 4.83 -3.57
CA THR A 101 4.83 5.78 -2.46
C THR A 101 5.48 7.08 -2.92
N GLY A 102 6.59 7.00 -3.66
CA GLY A 102 7.28 8.16 -4.22
C GLY A 102 6.42 8.95 -5.20
N ALA A 103 5.65 8.29 -6.07
CA ALA A 103 4.73 8.95 -6.98
C ALA A 103 3.65 9.72 -6.20
N VAL A 104 3.09 9.13 -5.14
CA VAL A 104 2.09 9.78 -4.27
C VAL A 104 2.69 10.97 -3.54
N VAL A 105 3.91 10.84 -3.00
CA VAL A 105 4.59 11.91 -2.24
C VAL A 105 5.01 13.07 -3.14
N LEU A 106 5.59 12.78 -4.31
CA LEU A 106 6.15 13.78 -5.21
C LEU A 106 5.06 14.46 -6.06
N ARG A 107 4.11 13.70 -6.59
CA ARG A 107 3.03 14.22 -7.45
C ARG A 107 1.79 14.61 -6.66
N GLY A 108 1.73 14.22 -5.39
CA GLY A 108 0.56 14.39 -4.55
C GLY A 108 -0.63 13.50 -4.95
N ARG A 109 -0.59 12.65 -5.98
CA ARG A 109 -1.79 11.90 -6.43
C ARG A 109 -1.49 10.43 -6.63
N GLN A 110 -2.46 9.59 -6.26
CA GLN A 110 -2.44 8.17 -6.57
C GLN A 110 -2.61 7.94 -8.07
N LEU A 111 -2.16 6.78 -8.53
CA LEU A 111 -2.38 6.35 -9.91
C LEU A 111 -3.87 6.05 -10.11
N PRO A 112 -4.44 6.33 -11.29
CA PRO A 112 -5.75 5.78 -11.63
C PRO A 112 -5.74 4.26 -11.47
N PHE A 113 -6.77 3.71 -10.81
CA PHE A 113 -6.87 2.29 -10.51
C PHE A 113 -6.62 1.35 -11.71
N PRO A 114 -7.12 1.59 -12.95
CA PRO A 114 -6.83 0.71 -14.07
C PRO A 114 -5.35 0.69 -14.47
N ILE A 115 -4.66 1.84 -14.41
CA ILE A 115 -3.22 1.94 -14.71
C ILE A 115 -2.40 1.21 -13.63
N PHE A 116 -2.82 1.35 -12.37
CA PHE A 116 -2.21 0.63 -11.26
C PHE A 116 -2.33 -0.89 -11.45
N VAL A 117 -3.52 -1.41 -11.74
CA VAL A 117 -3.73 -2.85 -11.98
C VAL A 117 -2.91 -3.33 -13.18
N ALA A 118 -2.89 -2.58 -14.30
CA ALA A 118 -2.08 -2.92 -15.47
C ALA A 118 -0.58 -3.00 -15.13
N SER A 119 -0.10 -2.12 -14.25
CA SER A 119 1.30 -2.12 -13.79
C SER A 119 1.62 -3.35 -12.93
N VAL A 120 0.71 -3.76 -12.03
CA VAL A 120 0.86 -4.98 -11.22
C VAL A 120 0.87 -6.23 -12.10
N VAL A 121 -0.07 -6.33 -13.05
CA VAL A 121 -0.11 -7.45 -14.01
C VAL A 121 1.15 -7.48 -14.87
N GLY A 122 1.58 -6.33 -15.38
CA GLY A 122 2.82 -6.22 -16.16
C GLY A 122 4.05 -6.66 -15.38
N LEU A 123 4.11 -6.35 -14.08
CA LEU A 123 5.20 -6.78 -13.21
C LEU A 123 5.24 -8.30 -13.02
N TRP A 124 4.08 -8.93 -12.83
CA TRP A 124 3.98 -10.40 -12.76
C TRP A 124 4.40 -11.07 -14.07
N VAL A 125 3.89 -10.57 -15.21
CA VAL A 125 4.27 -11.09 -16.53
C VAL A 125 5.79 -10.98 -16.72
N PHE A 126 6.35 -9.85 -16.33
CA PHE A 126 7.79 -9.62 -16.39
C PHE A 126 8.58 -10.62 -15.52
N ILE A 127 8.18 -10.84 -14.26
CA ILE A 127 8.82 -11.83 -13.35
C ILE A 127 8.75 -13.25 -13.94
N ILE A 128 7.60 -13.64 -14.49
CA ILE A 128 7.44 -14.96 -15.11
C ILE A 128 8.32 -15.10 -16.36
N ILE A 129 8.43 -14.05 -17.18
CA ILE A 129 9.34 -14.05 -18.33
C ILE A 129 10.80 -14.24 -17.89
N LEU A 130 11.25 -13.57 -16.82
CA LEU A 130 12.59 -13.76 -16.26
C LEU A 130 12.86 -15.22 -15.83
N GLY A 131 11.83 -15.93 -15.36
CA GLY A 131 11.91 -17.35 -15.03
C GLY A 131 11.87 -18.28 -16.24
N LEU A 132 11.09 -17.95 -17.27
CA LEU A 132 10.91 -18.78 -18.46
C LEU A 132 12.08 -18.69 -19.45
N ILE A 133 12.72 -17.54 -19.59
CA ILE A 133 13.88 -17.38 -20.48
C ILE A 133 14.97 -18.44 -20.24
N PRO A 134 15.50 -18.64 -19.01
CA PRO A 134 16.55 -19.64 -18.79
C PRO A 134 16.04 -21.08 -18.96
N VAL A 135 14.74 -21.34 -18.75
CA VAL A 135 14.12 -22.64 -19.05
C VAL A 135 14.08 -22.88 -20.56
N GLY A 136 13.75 -21.87 -21.35
CA GLY A 136 13.74 -21.95 -22.81
C GLY A 136 15.13 -22.08 -23.43
N LEU A 137 16.16 -21.49 -22.81
CA LEU A 137 17.54 -21.55 -23.29
C LEU A 137 18.24 -22.87 -22.97
N PHE A 138 18.03 -23.41 -21.76
CA PHE A 138 18.83 -24.53 -21.23
C PHE A 138 18.05 -25.83 -21.02
N GLY A 139 16.72 -25.82 -21.14
CA GLY A 139 15.88 -27.02 -21.08
C GLY A 139 15.97 -27.77 -19.75
N SER A 140 16.41 -29.04 -19.78
CA SER A 140 16.57 -29.85 -18.58
C SER A 140 17.70 -29.36 -17.67
N GLU A 141 18.76 -28.83 -18.27
CA GLU A 141 19.99 -28.40 -17.59
C GLU A 141 19.89 -27.00 -16.98
N THR A 142 18.70 -26.38 -16.98
CA THR A 142 18.52 -25.03 -16.43
C THR A 142 18.83 -24.96 -14.94
N PHE A 143 18.36 -25.93 -14.14
CA PHE A 143 18.45 -25.88 -12.69
C PHE A 143 19.31 -27.03 -12.15
N VAL A 144 20.54 -26.70 -11.76
CA VAL A 144 21.55 -27.65 -11.29
C VAL A 144 22.02 -27.26 -9.88
N ILE A 145 22.89 -28.07 -9.29
CA ILE A 145 23.45 -27.79 -7.96
C ILE A 145 24.39 -26.59 -8.06
N SER A 146 24.07 -25.51 -7.35
CA SER A 146 24.92 -24.31 -7.30
C SER A 146 26.01 -24.42 -6.23
N GLU A 147 26.99 -23.52 -6.28
CA GLU A 147 28.07 -23.37 -5.26
C GLU A 147 27.56 -23.28 -3.82
N ALA A 148 26.32 -22.82 -3.66
CA ALA A 148 25.69 -22.63 -2.36
C ALA A 148 25.09 -23.92 -1.76
N GLY A 149 25.10 -25.04 -2.51
CA GLY A 149 24.60 -26.33 -2.04
C GLY A 149 23.07 -26.47 -2.14
N TRP A 150 22.44 -25.71 -3.02
CA TRP A 150 21.03 -25.85 -3.40
C TRP A 150 20.87 -25.69 -4.91
N CYS A 151 19.72 -26.12 -5.43
CA CYS A 151 19.45 -26.10 -6.85
C CYS A 151 19.07 -24.71 -7.36
N TRP A 152 19.76 -24.23 -8.39
CA TRP A 152 19.49 -22.96 -9.06
C TRP A 152 20.17 -22.94 -10.44
N LEU A 153 20.11 -21.81 -11.15
CA LEU A 153 20.70 -21.62 -12.49
C LEU A 153 22.19 -21.96 -12.51
N SER A 154 22.62 -22.69 -13.56
CA SER A 154 23.96 -23.23 -13.71
C SER A 154 25.07 -22.20 -13.44
N PRO A 155 26.10 -22.55 -12.63
CA PRO A 155 27.24 -21.66 -12.39
C PRO A 155 27.94 -21.21 -13.67
N GLU A 156 27.92 -22.03 -14.70
CA GLU A 156 28.57 -21.80 -16.00
C GLU A 156 27.94 -20.63 -16.78
N ASN A 157 26.66 -20.35 -16.53
CA ASN A 157 25.87 -19.34 -17.23
C ASN A 157 25.84 -18.02 -16.46
N GLU A 158 27.02 -17.43 -16.25
CA GLU A 158 27.18 -16.21 -15.43
C GLU A 158 26.44 -14.99 -16.00
N ILE A 159 26.43 -14.86 -17.33
CA ILE A 159 25.79 -13.73 -18.03
C ILE A 159 24.29 -13.77 -17.83
N GLU A 160 23.68 -14.95 -17.99
CA GLU A 160 22.25 -15.17 -17.82
C GLU A 160 21.85 -14.98 -16.36
N ARG A 161 22.67 -15.43 -15.40
CA ARG A 161 22.46 -15.16 -13.96
C ARG A 161 22.48 -13.67 -13.65
N LEU A 162 23.39 -12.91 -14.28
CA LEU A 162 23.45 -11.46 -14.11
C LEU A 162 22.19 -10.78 -14.64
N TRP A 163 21.85 -11.01 -15.91
CA TRP A 163 20.75 -10.30 -16.57
C TRP A 163 19.35 -10.75 -16.14
N LEU A 164 19.15 -12.04 -15.87
CA LEU A 164 17.83 -12.60 -15.59
C LEU A 164 17.50 -12.65 -14.10
N HIS A 165 18.48 -12.37 -13.23
CA HIS A 165 18.30 -12.49 -11.79
C HIS A 165 18.97 -11.33 -11.02
N TYR A 166 20.31 -11.25 -11.01
CA TYR A 166 21.01 -10.31 -10.13
C TYR A 166 20.76 -8.84 -10.45
N LEU A 167 20.68 -8.46 -11.74
CA LEU A 167 20.44 -7.09 -12.16
C LEU A 167 19.16 -6.53 -11.52
N TRP A 168 18.10 -7.33 -11.44
CA TRP A 168 16.81 -6.92 -10.91
C TRP A 168 16.82 -6.81 -9.39
N ILE A 169 17.55 -7.69 -8.71
CA ILE A 169 17.79 -7.60 -7.27
C ILE A 169 18.56 -6.31 -6.95
N PHE A 170 19.67 -6.03 -7.64
CA PHE A 170 20.43 -4.81 -7.44
C PHE A 170 19.63 -3.55 -7.80
N LEU A 171 18.85 -3.59 -8.88
CA LEU A 171 17.96 -2.49 -9.25
C LEU A 171 16.93 -2.21 -8.17
N ALA A 172 16.36 -3.24 -7.55
CA ALA A 172 15.47 -3.09 -6.41
C ALA A 172 16.18 -2.52 -5.19
N GLU A 173 17.36 -3.05 -4.82
CA GLU A 173 18.15 -2.59 -3.68
C GLU A 173 18.57 -1.12 -3.85
N PHE A 174 19.30 -0.78 -4.90
CA PHE A 174 19.76 0.59 -5.13
C PHE A 174 18.61 1.54 -5.48
N GLY A 175 17.64 1.09 -6.26
CA GLY A 175 16.49 1.89 -6.68
C GLY A 175 15.64 2.32 -5.48
N THR A 176 15.41 1.43 -4.52
CA THR A 176 14.69 1.78 -3.29
C THR A 176 15.48 2.79 -2.46
N ILE A 177 16.77 2.57 -2.21
CA ILE A 177 17.63 3.52 -1.48
C ILE A 177 17.56 4.92 -2.09
N ILE A 178 17.72 5.01 -3.42
CA ILE A 178 17.69 6.29 -4.15
C ILE A 178 16.31 6.96 -4.01
N LEU A 179 15.23 6.23 -4.22
CA LEU A 179 13.86 6.76 -4.13
C LEU A 179 13.55 7.29 -2.73
N TYR A 180 13.90 6.53 -1.68
CA TYR A 180 13.69 7.00 -0.30
C TYR A 180 14.60 8.16 0.07
N GLY A 181 15.83 8.19 -0.43
CA GLY A 181 16.71 9.35 -0.31
C GLY A 181 16.07 10.61 -0.90
N ILE A 182 15.55 10.52 -2.14
CA ILE A 182 14.84 11.61 -2.80
C ILE A 182 13.62 12.05 -1.97
N MET A 183 12.78 11.11 -1.53
CA MET A 183 11.60 11.41 -0.72
C MET A 183 11.96 12.10 0.60
N PHE A 184 13.03 11.66 1.26
CA PHE A 184 13.50 12.25 2.51
C PHE A 184 13.92 13.71 2.33
N PHE A 185 14.74 14.01 1.32
CA PHE A 185 15.13 15.39 1.03
C PHE A 185 13.94 16.25 0.60
N TYR A 186 13.04 15.70 -0.22
CA TYR A 186 11.83 16.39 -0.66
C TYR A 186 10.93 16.77 0.52
N LEU A 187 10.60 15.81 1.39
CA LEU A 187 9.75 16.04 2.55
C LEU A 187 10.41 17.03 3.54
N ARG A 188 11.72 16.92 3.77
CA ARG A 188 12.43 17.88 4.63
C ARG A 188 12.38 19.31 4.08
N ARG A 189 12.56 19.49 2.76
CA ARG A 189 12.44 20.80 2.12
C ARG A 189 11.03 21.36 2.26
N ARG A 190 10.01 20.56 1.92
CA ARG A 190 8.60 20.93 2.06
C ARG A 190 8.20 21.27 3.50
N MET A 191 8.68 20.51 4.48
CA MET A 191 8.42 20.79 5.89
C MET A 191 9.02 22.12 6.36
N LYS A 192 10.21 22.48 5.86
CA LYS A 192 10.83 23.79 6.15
C LYS A 192 10.07 24.93 5.48
N GLU A 193 9.66 24.77 4.23
CA GLU A 193 8.81 25.73 3.51
C GLU A 193 7.44 25.90 4.18
N ALA A 194 6.86 24.81 4.69
CA ALA A 194 5.56 24.83 5.34
C ALA A 194 5.57 25.37 6.77
N ALA A 195 6.74 25.45 7.42
CA ALA A 195 6.86 26.03 8.75
C ALA A 195 6.54 27.53 8.78
N SER A 196 6.59 28.21 7.62
CA SER A 196 6.17 29.60 7.45
C SER A 196 4.77 29.78 6.86
N LEU A 197 4.06 28.68 6.53
CA LEU A 197 2.75 28.68 5.87
C LEU A 197 1.64 28.09 6.77
N ARG A 198 0.38 28.34 6.40
CA ARG A 198 -0.88 28.04 7.13
C ARG A 198 -0.94 26.62 7.76
N GLN A 199 -1.48 26.53 8.99
CA GLN A 199 -1.55 25.31 9.82
C GLN A 199 -2.00 24.03 9.09
N ASN A 200 -3.03 24.10 8.23
CA ASN A 200 -3.55 22.93 7.50
C ASN A 200 -2.52 22.29 6.54
N HIS A 201 -1.58 23.06 5.98
CA HIS A 201 -0.53 22.50 5.12
C HIS A 201 0.50 21.71 5.93
N GLN A 202 0.79 22.20 7.14
CA GLN A 202 1.74 21.58 8.06
C GLN A 202 1.21 20.24 8.62
N GLU A 203 -0.08 20.13 8.91
CA GLU A 203 -0.70 18.86 9.35
C GLU A 203 -0.65 17.78 8.25
N ASN A 204 -0.99 18.14 7.02
CA ASN A 204 -0.92 17.25 5.87
C ASN A 204 0.51 16.73 5.61
N LEU A 205 1.51 17.59 5.69
CA LEU A 205 2.91 17.18 5.51
C LEU A 205 3.43 16.32 6.67
N LYS A 206 3.02 16.60 7.92
CA LYS A 206 3.34 15.74 9.07
C LYS A 206 2.79 14.33 8.88
N ARG A 207 1.56 14.21 8.37
CA ARG A 207 0.92 12.93 8.04
C ARG A 207 1.66 12.20 6.92
N LEU A 208 1.96 12.89 5.81
CA LEU A 208 2.75 12.31 4.71
C LEU A 208 4.13 11.83 5.17
N ASN A 209 4.80 12.58 6.04
CA ASN A 209 6.07 12.18 6.62
C ASN A 209 5.94 10.89 7.46
N ARG A 210 4.84 10.75 8.21
CA ARG A 210 4.56 9.54 8.99
C ARG A 210 4.35 8.33 8.09
N VAL A 211 3.55 8.47 7.03
CA VAL A 211 3.36 7.42 6.01
C VAL A 211 4.69 7.02 5.40
N VAL A 212 5.52 7.98 4.96
CA VAL A 212 6.83 7.67 4.38
C VAL A 212 7.73 6.94 5.36
N ILE A 213 7.82 7.38 6.62
CA ILE A 213 8.63 6.70 7.64
C ILE A 213 8.18 5.25 7.83
N TYR A 214 6.87 4.98 7.91
CA TYR A 214 6.39 3.60 8.04
C TYR A 214 6.62 2.78 6.77
N MET A 215 6.53 3.40 5.59
CA MET A 215 6.80 2.72 4.32
C MET A 215 8.28 2.51 4.04
N VAL A 216 9.21 3.19 4.74
CA VAL A 216 10.66 2.92 4.65
C VAL A 216 11.01 1.56 5.25
N ILE A 217 10.20 1.07 6.19
CA ILE A 217 10.51 -0.15 6.96
C ILE A 217 10.61 -1.37 6.01
N TYR A 218 9.67 -1.51 5.07
CA TYR A 218 9.67 -2.60 4.09
C TYR A 218 10.99 -2.70 3.27
N PRO A 219 11.41 -1.65 2.54
CA PRO A 219 12.67 -1.69 1.80
C PRO A 219 13.91 -1.80 2.69
N LEU A 220 13.90 -1.26 3.91
CA LEU A 220 15.03 -1.42 4.83
C LEU A 220 15.16 -2.88 5.30
N VAL A 221 14.04 -3.52 5.62
CA VAL A 221 14.00 -4.95 5.94
C VAL A 221 14.50 -5.77 4.74
N TYR A 222 13.97 -5.51 3.55
CA TYR A 222 14.41 -6.18 2.32
C TYR A 222 15.92 -6.05 2.13
N LEU A 223 16.47 -4.83 2.20
CA LEU A 223 17.92 -4.57 2.05
C LEU A 223 18.76 -5.36 3.06
N ILE A 224 18.37 -5.39 4.34
CA ILE A 224 19.13 -6.11 5.36
C ILE A 224 19.14 -7.62 5.09
N LEU A 225 18.03 -8.16 4.59
CA LEU A 225 17.88 -9.59 4.34
C LEU A 225 18.50 -10.04 3.01
N SER A 226 18.42 -9.22 1.95
CA SER A 226 18.87 -9.57 0.60
C SER A 226 20.36 -9.27 0.39
N LEU A 227 20.89 -8.19 0.98
CA LEU A 227 22.24 -7.71 0.73
C LEU A 227 23.33 -8.77 0.99
N PRO A 228 23.30 -9.58 2.07
CA PRO A 228 24.31 -10.62 2.26
C PRO A 228 24.29 -11.67 1.15
N LEU A 229 23.11 -12.02 0.64
CA LEU A 229 23.00 -12.97 -0.46
C LEU A 229 23.54 -12.37 -1.75
N ALA A 230 23.15 -11.13 -2.06
CA ALA A 230 23.63 -10.39 -3.23
C ALA A 230 25.17 -10.19 -3.19
N ALA A 231 25.72 -9.84 -2.02
CA ALA A 231 27.16 -9.65 -1.83
C ALA A 231 27.95 -10.95 -2.03
N GLY A 232 27.50 -12.07 -1.47
CA GLY A 232 28.16 -13.37 -1.66
C GLY A 232 28.16 -13.82 -3.12
N ARG A 233 27.06 -13.57 -3.83
CA ARG A 233 26.93 -13.89 -5.25
C ARG A 233 27.83 -13.00 -6.12
N MET A 234 27.97 -11.72 -5.78
CA MET A 234 28.89 -10.82 -6.47
C MET A 234 30.37 -11.17 -6.21
N SER A 235 30.68 -11.64 -5.01
CA SER A 235 32.01 -12.20 -4.69
C SER A 235 32.34 -13.40 -5.57
N THR A 236 31.35 -14.28 -5.80
CA THR A 236 31.51 -15.47 -6.66
C THR A 236 31.81 -15.08 -8.11
N ALA A 237 31.18 -14.01 -8.62
CA ALA A 237 31.46 -13.45 -9.94
C ALA A 237 32.87 -12.83 -10.08
N ARG A 238 33.59 -12.62 -8.97
CA ARG A 238 35.02 -12.24 -8.96
C ARG A 238 35.93 -13.45 -8.71
N HIS A 239 35.40 -14.67 -8.88
CA HIS A 239 36.06 -15.94 -8.58
C HIS A 239 36.47 -16.12 -7.11
N VAL A 240 35.88 -15.36 -6.19
CA VAL A 240 36.05 -15.53 -4.73
C VAL A 240 34.79 -16.16 -4.18
N ILE A 241 34.77 -17.50 -4.09
CA ILE A 241 33.61 -18.28 -3.66
C ILE A 241 33.55 -18.27 -2.12
N PRO A 242 32.52 -17.66 -1.51
CA PRO A 242 32.33 -17.73 -0.06
C PRO A 242 32.06 -19.16 0.41
N SER A 243 32.27 -19.40 1.71
CA SER A 243 32.00 -20.71 2.29
C SER A 243 30.51 -21.09 2.20
N ARG A 244 30.21 -22.40 2.20
CA ARG A 244 28.81 -22.88 2.25
C ARG A 244 28.06 -22.37 3.49
N ALA A 245 28.77 -22.16 4.60
CA ALA A 245 28.20 -21.58 5.82
C ALA A 245 27.75 -20.12 5.62
N TYR A 246 28.52 -19.33 4.86
CA TYR A 246 28.12 -17.97 4.48
C TYR A 246 26.80 -17.99 3.69
N PHE A 247 26.73 -18.83 2.64
CA PHE A 247 25.51 -18.95 1.84
C PHE A 247 24.33 -19.50 2.63
N ALA A 248 24.55 -20.41 3.58
CA ALA A 248 23.51 -20.88 4.48
C ALA A 248 22.98 -19.76 5.40
N GLY A 249 23.86 -18.88 5.89
CA GLY A 249 23.49 -17.70 6.66
C GLY A 249 22.69 -16.70 5.82
N ALA A 250 23.22 -16.32 4.66
CA ALA A 250 22.58 -15.40 3.73
C ALA A 250 21.22 -15.93 3.22
N GLY A 251 21.14 -17.21 2.85
CA GLY A 251 19.89 -17.86 2.47
C GLY A 251 18.90 -17.99 3.63
N THR A 252 19.37 -18.07 4.88
CA THR A 252 18.48 -18.03 6.06
C THR A 252 17.88 -16.64 6.27
N LEU A 253 18.65 -15.57 6.03
CA LEU A 253 18.13 -14.20 6.05
C LEU A 253 17.13 -13.98 4.91
N MET A 254 17.44 -14.42 3.70
CA MET A 254 16.52 -14.34 2.56
C MET A 254 15.22 -15.13 2.81
N ALA A 255 15.31 -16.31 3.42
CA ALA A 255 14.14 -17.10 3.81
C ALA A 255 13.27 -16.43 4.90
N LEU A 256 13.80 -15.46 5.64
CA LEU A 256 13.09 -14.72 6.69
C LEU A 256 12.21 -13.58 6.13
N SER A 257 12.33 -13.22 4.84
CA SER A 257 11.66 -12.06 4.24
C SER A 257 10.18 -12.00 4.56
N GLY A 258 9.43 -13.03 4.16
CA GLY A 258 7.99 -13.10 4.37
C GLY A 258 7.57 -12.98 5.84
N LEU A 259 8.34 -13.57 6.77
CA LEU A 259 8.07 -13.41 8.21
C LEU A 259 8.21 -11.94 8.65
N LEU A 260 9.26 -11.25 8.22
CA LEU A 260 9.44 -9.84 8.55
C LEU A 260 8.43 -8.97 7.83
N ASP A 261 8.07 -9.24 6.58
CA ASP A 261 7.05 -8.48 5.87
C ASP A 261 5.66 -8.62 6.51
N VAL A 262 5.34 -9.81 7.03
CA VAL A 262 4.16 -10.03 7.88
C VAL A 262 4.25 -9.24 9.19
N ALA A 263 5.40 -9.25 9.86
CA ALA A 263 5.61 -8.48 11.08
C ALA A 263 5.46 -6.96 10.81
N VAL A 264 6.05 -6.46 9.71
CA VAL A 264 5.92 -5.06 9.31
C VAL A 264 4.46 -4.74 9.00
N TYR A 265 3.77 -5.59 8.24
CA TYR A 265 2.34 -5.39 7.96
C TYR A 265 1.51 -5.31 9.24
N THR A 266 1.64 -6.29 10.14
CA THR A 266 0.84 -6.34 11.37
C THR A 266 1.08 -5.12 12.26
N LEU A 267 2.33 -4.65 12.36
CA LEU A 267 2.70 -3.47 13.16
C LEU A 267 2.29 -2.15 12.50
N THR A 268 2.31 -2.06 11.16
CA THR A 268 2.05 -0.81 10.43
C THR A 268 0.59 -0.68 9.95
N ARG A 269 -0.17 -1.78 9.87
CA ARG A 269 -1.54 -1.83 9.32
C ARG A 269 -2.46 -0.74 9.87
N ARG A 270 -2.45 -0.50 11.19
CA ARG A 270 -3.31 0.50 11.83
C ARG A 270 -3.02 1.90 11.27
N HIS A 271 -1.74 2.25 11.11
CA HIS A 271 -1.32 3.54 10.58
C HIS A 271 -1.52 3.64 9.07
N LEU A 272 -1.28 2.56 8.32
CA LEU A 272 -1.42 2.54 6.86
C LEU A 272 -2.87 2.66 6.40
N LEU A 273 -3.81 2.00 7.08
CA LEU A 273 -5.23 2.02 6.71
C LEU A 273 -5.92 3.31 7.16
N LEU A 274 -5.69 3.77 8.39
CA LEU A 274 -6.31 5.01 8.90
C LEU A 274 -5.84 6.25 8.14
N GLU A 275 -4.55 6.33 7.79
CA GLU A 275 -4.01 7.52 7.13
C GLU A 275 -4.26 7.57 5.62
N THR A 276 -4.58 6.45 4.96
CA THR A 276 -4.97 6.48 3.54
C THR A 276 -6.43 6.86 3.34
N ASP A 277 -7.33 6.39 4.21
CA ASP A 277 -8.76 6.69 4.11
C ASP A 277 -9.09 8.16 4.41
N LEU A 278 -8.48 8.80 5.43
CA LEU A 278 -8.77 10.22 5.65
C LEU A 278 -8.12 11.14 4.61
N SER A 279 -7.04 10.73 3.91
CA SER A 279 -6.42 11.57 2.87
C SER A 279 -7.24 11.57 1.58
N ALA A 280 -7.86 10.44 1.24
CA ALA A 280 -8.86 10.37 0.16
C ALA A 280 -10.13 11.16 0.52
N SER A 281 -10.54 11.11 1.79
CA SER A 281 -11.69 11.86 2.32
C SER A 281 -11.44 13.37 2.31
N ASP A 282 -10.31 13.83 2.84
CA ASP A 282 -9.92 15.25 2.90
C ASP A 282 -9.86 15.88 1.50
N ARG A 283 -9.48 15.11 0.47
CA ARG A 283 -9.50 15.59 -0.92
C ARG A 283 -10.87 15.62 -1.55
N MET A 284 -11.72 14.64 -1.22
CA MET A 284 -13.13 14.68 -1.61
C MET A 284 -13.76 15.94 -1.03
N TYR A 285 -13.59 16.20 0.27
CA TYR A 285 -14.11 17.39 0.95
C TYR A 285 -13.48 18.70 0.46
N ALA A 286 -12.17 18.74 0.18
CA ALA A 286 -11.52 19.94 -0.38
C ALA A 286 -12.04 20.27 -1.80
N TYR A 287 -12.39 19.27 -2.61
CA TYR A 287 -13.01 19.49 -3.91
C TYR A 287 -14.45 20.00 -3.77
N THR A 288 -15.22 19.49 -2.80
CA THR A 288 -16.58 19.97 -2.52
C THR A 288 -16.59 21.40 -1.97
N ASP A 289 -15.67 21.75 -1.08
CA ASP A 289 -15.60 23.08 -0.45
C ASP A 289 -15.07 24.15 -1.43
N SER A 290 -14.24 23.75 -2.40
CA SER A 290 -13.80 24.62 -3.51
C SER A 290 -14.94 24.99 -4.46
N ALA A 291 -15.96 24.14 -4.60
CA ALA A 291 -17.12 24.38 -5.46
C ALA A 291 -18.28 25.10 -4.73
N ALA A 292 -18.27 25.18 -3.40
CA ALA A 292 -19.38 25.71 -2.60
C ALA A 292 -19.31 27.23 -2.31
N TYR A 293 -18.20 27.91 -2.61
CA TYR A 293 -18.02 29.34 -2.27
C TYR A 293 -17.43 30.22 -3.39
N GLN A 294 -17.94 30.10 -4.61
CA GLN A 294 -17.76 31.14 -5.64
C GLN A 294 -19.10 31.73 -6.10
N THR A 295 -19.86 32.31 -5.18
CA THR A 295 -20.82 33.36 -5.55
C THR A 295 -20.09 34.71 -5.54
N HIS A 296 -19.62 35.12 -6.72
CA HIS A 296 -19.07 36.45 -6.96
C HIS A 296 -20.22 37.46 -6.85
N ILE A 297 -20.31 38.22 -5.75
CA ILE A 297 -21.26 39.33 -5.64
C ILE A 297 -20.62 40.53 -6.35
N THR A 298 -21.07 40.79 -7.57
CA THR A 298 -20.71 41.97 -8.36
C THR A 298 -21.36 43.20 -7.72
N THR A 299 -20.55 44.14 -7.23
CA THR A 299 -20.99 45.42 -6.66
C THR A 299 -21.52 46.34 -7.77
N GLY A 300 -22.83 46.34 -7.98
CA GLY A 300 -23.54 47.36 -8.75
C GLY A 300 -23.69 48.64 -7.93
N ARG A 301 -23.08 49.73 -8.40
CA ARG A 301 -23.21 51.08 -7.85
C ARG A 301 -24.63 51.58 -8.08
N GLY A 302 -25.45 51.57 -7.03
CA GLY A 302 -26.80 52.12 -7.02
C GLY A 302 -27.08 52.75 -5.66
N ASP A 303 -27.45 54.03 -5.69
CA ASP A 303 -27.70 54.87 -4.53
C ASP A 303 -28.83 54.34 -3.62
N SER A 304 -28.75 54.73 -2.34
CA SER A 304 -29.83 54.85 -1.34
C SER A 304 -30.13 53.71 -0.32
N LYS A 305 -30.04 54.15 0.96
CA LYS A 305 -30.72 53.74 2.21
C LYS A 305 -30.34 52.41 2.91
N LYS A 306 -29.69 52.57 4.08
CA LYS A 306 -29.44 51.55 5.12
C LYS A 306 -30.74 51.01 5.73
N PRO A 307 -30.73 49.75 6.20
CA PRO A 307 -31.23 49.45 7.54
C PRO A 307 -30.26 48.60 8.38
N ARG A 308 -30.20 48.91 9.69
CA ARG A 308 -29.53 48.12 10.75
C ARG A 308 -30.38 46.89 11.07
N MET A 309 -29.76 45.72 11.21
CA MET A 309 -30.41 44.55 11.83
C MET A 309 -29.58 44.04 13.01
N LYS A 310 -30.28 43.84 14.14
CA LYS A 310 -29.75 43.53 15.48
C LYS A 310 -29.41 42.06 15.63
N THR A 311 -28.27 41.76 16.25
CA THR A 311 -27.92 40.45 16.80
C THR A 311 -28.80 40.13 18.02
N ARG A 312 -29.43 38.95 18.03
CA ARG A 312 -30.03 38.35 19.24
C ARG A 312 -29.46 36.96 19.47
N PHE A 313 -28.60 36.87 20.48
CA PHE A 313 -28.26 35.65 21.20
C PHE A 313 -29.53 35.07 21.86
N ARG A 314 -29.71 33.74 21.83
CA ARG A 314 -30.66 33.04 22.70
C ARG A 314 -30.01 31.80 23.33
N ARG A 315 -29.80 31.89 24.65
CA ARG A 315 -29.52 30.79 25.60
C ARG A 315 -30.80 30.03 25.91
N GLY A 316 -30.66 28.74 26.21
CA GLY A 316 -31.62 27.86 26.89
C GLY A 316 -31.24 26.40 26.62
N LEU A 317 -31.34 25.43 27.51
CA LEU A 317 -31.75 25.36 28.92
C LEU A 317 -31.21 24.02 29.45
N GLN A 318 -30.83 24.00 30.71
CA GLN A 318 -30.24 22.88 31.45
C GLN A 318 -31.33 21.97 32.03
N SER A 319 -31.12 20.66 32.06
CA SER A 319 -31.85 19.71 32.91
C SER A 319 -30.88 18.67 33.48
N ILE A 320 -31.03 18.46 34.79
CA ILE A 320 -30.23 17.64 35.70
C ILE A 320 -31.07 16.39 36.06
N ASN A 321 -30.37 15.30 36.43
CA ASN A 321 -30.75 14.06 37.17
C ASN A 321 -30.39 12.80 36.36
N ASP A 322 -29.77 11.73 36.89
CA ASP A 322 -29.43 11.33 38.25
C ASP A 322 -28.20 10.40 38.27
N THR A 323 -27.53 10.37 39.41
CA THR A 323 -26.35 9.57 39.77
C THR A 323 -26.65 8.09 39.96
N VAL A 324 -25.80 7.21 39.40
CA VAL A 324 -25.44 5.92 40.03
C VAL A 324 -23.95 5.70 39.86
N ASN A 325 -23.28 5.68 41.01
CA ASN A 325 -21.89 5.34 41.23
C ASN A 325 -21.80 3.82 41.27
N ASP A 326 -21.03 3.18 40.38
CA ASP A 326 -20.60 1.80 40.57
C ASP A 326 -19.13 1.67 40.14
N ASN A 327 -18.26 1.77 41.14
CA ASN A 327 -16.86 1.40 41.04
C ASN A 327 -16.79 -0.13 40.97
N ARG A 328 -16.52 -0.67 39.79
CA ARG A 328 -15.95 -2.00 39.63
C ARG A 328 -14.78 -1.95 38.67
N ASP A 329 -13.60 -2.16 39.24
CA ASP A 329 -12.34 -2.36 38.56
C ASP A 329 -12.46 -3.40 37.43
N SER A 330 -12.25 -2.96 36.20
CA SER A 330 -11.82 -3.85 35.12
C SER A 330 -10.90 -3.08 34.19
N SER A 331 -9.62 -3.20 34.50
CA SER A 331 -8.50 -2.65 33.75
C SER A 331 -8.39 -3.43 32.43
N THR A 332 -9.02 -2.97 31.35
CA THR A 332 -8.74 -3.40 29.95
C THR A 332 -9.42 -2.56 28.86
N GLU A 333 -10.35 -1.66 29.18
CA GLU A 333 -11.21 -1.00 28.16
C GLU A 333 -10.59 0.22 27.43
N ASP A 334 -9.37 0.66 27.78
CA ASP A 334 -8.80 1.91 27.22
C ASP A 334 -8.05 1.75 25.87
N ILE A 335 -8.27 0.63 25.15
CA ILE A 335 -7.53 0.30 23.91
C ILE A 335 -8.27 0.71 22.62
N VAL A 336 -9.56 1.06 22.67
CA VAL A 336 -10.33 1.43 21.47
C VAL A 336 -11.02 2.79 21.65
N ARG A 337 -10.44 3.85 21.06
CA ARG A 337 -11.12 5.14 20.94
C ARG A 337 -12.28 5.03 19.96
N LYS A 338 -13.46 5.46 20.44
CA LYS A 338 -14.81 5.37 19.87
C LYS A 338 -15.10 6.34 18.70
N ALA A 339 -14.12 6.60 17.86
CA ALA A 339 -14.31 7.39 16.64
C ALA A 339 -13.46 6.74 15.55
N ASP A 340 -14.08 5.81 14.81
CA ASP A 340 -13.84 5.48 13.40
C ASP A 340 -14.44 4.09 13.10
N MET A 341 -15.77 4.07 13.00
CA MET A 341 -16.53 3.29 12.04
C MET A 341 -16.15 1.81 11.81
N GLU A 342 -15.98 1.04 12.88
CA GLU A 342 -16.30 -0.39 12.86
C GLU A 342 -17.83 -0.54 12.96
N LEU A 343 -18.44 -1.37 12.11
CA LEU A 343 -19.89 -1.57 12.05
C LEU A 343 -20.38 -2.50 13.18
N ALA A 344 -20.04 -2.18 14.43
CA ALA A 344 -20.52 -2.87 15.61
C ALA A 344 -21.08 -1.83 16.59
N ASN A 345 -22.32 -1.38 16.31
CA ASN A 345 -23.31 -0.74 17.22
C ASN A 345 -24.05 0.45 16.59
N LEU A 346 -24.92 0.18 15.61
CA LEU A 346 -26.00 1.12 15.23
C LEU A 346 -27.32 0.36 15.16
N GLY A 347 -27.83 -0.04 16.34
CA GLY A 347 -29.16 -0.64 16.48
C GLY A 347 -30.32 0.37 16.41
N HIS A 348 -30.07 1.67 16.54
CA HIS A 348 -31.12 2.70 16.52
C HIS A 348 -30.65 3.95 15.75
N GLY A 349 -30.91 3.99 14.45
CA GLY A 349 -30.85 5.20 13.65
C GLY A 349 -32.27 5.67 13.33
N VAL A 350 -32.65 6.84 13.84
CA VAL A 350 -33.89 7.51 13.46
C VAL A 350 -33.73 8.00 12.01
N TYR A 351 -34.60 7.55 11.11
CA TYR A 351 -34.67 8.06 9.75
C TYR A 351 -35.35 9.44 9.78
N GLN A 352 -34.64 10.48 9.36
CA GLN A 352 -35.22 11.81 9.16
C GLN A 352 -35.52 11.96 7.66
N GLU A 353 -36.77 11.73 7.27
CA GLU A 353 -37.25 12.09 5.93
C GLU A 353 -37.47 13.60 5.88
N THR A 354 -36.71 14.30 5.06
CA THR A 354 -37.02 15.69 4.69
C THR A 354 -37.85 15.68 3.42
N THR A 355 -39.17 15.73 3.57
CA THR A 355 -40.09 15.95 2.45
C THR A 355 -39.95 17.39 1.98
N ILE A 356 -39.48 17.58 0.74
CA ILE A 356 -39.45 18.88 0.09
C ILE A 356 -40.77 19.03 -0.68
N GLU A 357 -41.66 19.88 -0.18
CA GLU A 357 -42.88 20.26 -0.88
C GLU A 357 -42.56 21.41 -1.83
N ILE A 358 -42.68 21.16 -3.14
CA ILE A 358 -42.47 22.16 -4.20
C ILE A 358 -43.84 22.71 -4.58
N SER A 359 -44.18 23.90 -4.09
CA SER A 359 -45.34 24.65 -4.58
C SER A 359 -44.96 25.44 -5.83
N HIS A 360 -45.70 25.23 -6.92
CA HIS A 360 -45.63 26.06 -8.11
C HIS A 360 -46.82 27.02 -8.12
N GLU A 361 -46.54 28.32 -8.15
CA GLU A 361 -47.53 29.35 -8.42
C GLU A 361 -47.61 29.58 -9.94
N PRO A 362 -48.81 29.61 -10.56
CA PRO A 362 -48.94 29.82 -12.00
C PRO A 362 -48.65 31.27 -12.37
N ALA A 363 -47.85 31.47 -13.41
CA ALA A 363 -47.62 32.79 -14.00
C ALA A 363 -48.89 33.29 -14.71
N GLU A 364 -49.37 34.47 -14.35
CA GLU A 364 -50.47 35.15 -15.06
C GLU A 364 -50.04 35.50 -16.50
N PRO A 365 -50.87 35.22 -17.52
CA PRO A 365 -50.54 35.53 -18.91
C PRO A 365 -50.68 37.02 -19.22
N GLU A 366 -49.62 37.57 -19.82
CA GLU A 366 -49.51 38.92 -20.35
C GLU A 366 -50.67 39.29 -21.30
N GLU A 367 -51.44 40.33 -20.98
CA GLU A 367 -52.31 41.00 -21.95
C GLU A 367 -51.45 41.79 -22.96
N PHE A 368 -51.23 41.13 -24.09
CA PHE A 368 -50.68 41.70 -25.31
C PHE A 368 -51.65 42.71 -25.93
N GLN A 369 -51.49 44.00 -25.63
CA GLN A 369 -52.20 45.09 -26.33
C GLN A 369 -51.68 45.21 -27.79
N LYS A 370 -52.35 44.54 -28.73
CA LYS A 370 -52.14 44.71 -30.18
C LYS A 370 -53.06 45.79 -30.75
N LYS A 371 -52.43 46.88 -31.21
CA LYS A 371 -52.69 47.66 -32.44
C LYS A 371 -54.15 47.84 -32.93
N ALA A 372 -54.56 49.10 -33.06
CA ALA A 372 -55.15 49.60 -34.30
C ALA A 372 -54.83 51.10 -34.47
N ARG A 373 -54.12 51.42 -35.55
CA ARG A 373 -53.92 52.78 -36.07
C ARG A 373 -54.54 52.76 -37.45
N HIS A 374 -55.62 53.49 -37.70
CA HIS A 374 -55.85 54.17 -38.97
C HIS A 374 -56.93 55.25 -38.83
N SER A 375 -56.58 56.40 -39.39
CA SER A 375 -57.39 57.57 -39.72
C SER A 375 -58.40 57.28 -40.85
N GLY A 376 -59.56 57.94 -40.80
CA GLY A 376 -60.59 57.94 -41.85
C GLY A 376 -61.96 57.63 -41.30
#